data_AF-A0A352PQ56-F1
#
_entry.id   AF-A0A352PQ56-F1
#
_cell.length_a   1.000
_cell.length_b   1.000
_cell.length_c   1.000
_cell.angle_alpha   90.00
_cell.angle_beta   90.00
_cell.angle_gamma   90.00
#
_symmetry.space_group_name_H-M   'P 1'
#
loop_
_entity.id
_entity.type
_entity.pdbx_description
1 polymer ?
#
loop_
_entity_poly.entity_id
_entity_poly.type
_entity_poly.pdbx_seq_one_letter_code
_entity_poly.pdbx_strand_id
1 'polypeptide(L)'
;DLRADRQPEFTQIDLEMSFITEAMIQDLIEGWVVALFRDLMQRELNVPFPRLTYREAMDRYGTDRPDIRFGLELVDITDIAAASDVQVFRQAVERGGMVKTVCLPEGARLSRKDLDDLVEFAKIFGAKGMAWVKINPDGWQSPIAKFLSEGVREQLSARLQLQTGDIVFFVADQEKIVHDVLGNLRVRLAQQLSLVDGNDFRFVWVTHFPLLEWDPEEKRYAAMHHPFTAPVEEDVSLLANAPEQVRSRAYDLVLNGIEIGGGSIRI
;
A
#
# COMPACT_ATOMS: atom_id res chain seq x y z
N ASP A 1 5.83 -19.31 13.65
CA ASP A 1 5.36 -18.68 12.40
C ASP A 1 6.58 -18.43 11.52
N LEU A 2 6.98 -19.44 10.73
CA LEU A 2 8.08 -19.29 9.78
C LEU A 2 7.49 -18.61 8.55
N ARG A 3 7.43 -17.28 8.58
CA ARG A 3 7.23 -16.48 7.37
C ARG A 3 8.31 -16.92 6.38
N ALA A 4 7.91 -17.31 5.17
CA ALA A 4 8.74 -18.09 4.23
C ALA A 4 10.07 -17.41 3.84
N ASP A 5 10.22 -16.13 4.16
CA ASP A 5 11.34 -15.22 3.91
C ASP A 5 12.23 -14.98 5.14
N ARG A 6 11.94 -15.57 6.31
CA ARG A 6 12.67 -15.31 7.55
C ARG A 6 13.37 -16.55 8.09
N GLN A 7 14.69 -16.43 8.27
CA GLN A 7 15.53 -17.38 8.98
C GLN A 7 16.03 -16.75 10.28
N PRO A 8 16.25 -17.55 11.36
CA PRO A 8 16.84 -17.03 12.60
C PRO A 8 18.22 -16.39 12.38
N GLU A 9 18.96 -16.88 11.38
CA GLU A 9 20.26 -16.37 10.95
C GLU A 9 20.16 -15.94 9.48
N PHE A 10 20.70 -14.76 9.17
CA PHE A 10 20.73 -14.21 7.82
C PHE A 10 21.97 -13.32 7.64
N THR A 11 22.30 -12.97 6.40
CA THR A 11 23.46 -12.14 6.07
C THR A 11 23.00 -10.79 5.55
N GLN A 12 23.66 -9.72 6.02
CA GLN A 12 23.45 -8.36 5.54
C GLN A 12 24.74 -7.79 4.96
N ILE A 13 24.59 -6.92 3.96
CA ILE A 13 25.64 -6.00 3.56
C ILE A 13 25.42 -4.73 4.37
N ASP A 14 26.18 -4.57 5.45
CA ASP A 14 26.09 -3.42 6.33
C ASP A 14 27.00 -2.28 5.84
N LEU A 15 26.47 -1.06 5.78
CA LEU A 15 27.15 0.12 5.25
C LEU A 15 26.80 1.34 6.08
N GLU A 16 27.83 2.04 6.56
CA GLU A 16 27.70 3.32 7.25
C GLU A 16 28.63 4.35 6.60
N MET A 17 28.19 5.61 6.51
CA MET A 17 28.96 6.71 5.91
C MET A 17 28.85 7.97 6.76
N SER A 18 29.91 8.80 6.77
CA SER A 18 29.91 10.09 7.49
C SER A 18 29.68 11.26 6.53
N PHE A 19 29.04 12.31 7.05
CA PHE A 19 28.78 13.57 6.31
C PHE A 19 27.93 13.38 5.03
N ILE A 20 26.92 12.51 5.09
CA ILE A 20 26.04 12.18 3.96
C ILE A 20 24.60 12.68 4.14
N THR A 21 23.88 12.72 3.03
CA THR A 21 22.42 12.81 2.97
C THR A 21 21.80 11.50 2.47
N GLU A 22 20.48 11.37 2.58
CA GLU A 22 19.70 10.23 2.07
C GLU A 22 19.93 10.04 0.57
N ALA A 23 19.96 11.13 -0.20
CA ALA A 23 20.20 11.07 -1.64
C ALA A 23 21.57 10.46 -1.97
N MET A 24 22.62 10.84 -1.22
CA MET A 24 23.97 10.34 -1.47
C MET A 24 24.10 8.83 -1.27
N ILE A 25 23.48 8.28 -0.22
CA ILE A 25 23.49 6.84 0.01
C ILE A 25 22.54 6.11 -0.95
N GLN A 26 21.38 6.67 -1.28
CA GLN A 26 20.50 6.10 -2.30
C GLN A 26 21.20 6.00 -3.66
N ASP A 27 21.89 7.06 -4.11
CA ASP A 27 22.62 7.06 -5.38
C ASP A 27 23.77 6.02 -5.39
N LEU A 28 24.45 5.84 -4.25
CA LEU A 28 25.47 4.81 -4.10
C LEU A 28 24.88 3.39 -4.23
N ILE A 29 23.78 3.12 -3.52
CA ILE A 29 23.09 1.83 -3.55
C ILE A 29 22.50 1.55 -4.93
N GLU A 30 21.90 2.55 -5.58
CA GLU A 30 21.44 2.44 -6.97
C GLU A 30 22.58 2.04 -7.91
N GLY A 31 23.76 2.66 -7.76
CA GLY A 31 24.97 2.29 -8.51
C GLY A 31 25.39 0.83 -8.29
N TRP A 32 25.33 0.33 -7.05
CA TRP A 32 25.63 -1.07 -6.73
C TRP A 32 24.60 -2.02 -7.37
N VAL A 33 23.32 -1.71 -7.26
CA VAL A 33 22.24 -2.51 -7.84
C VAL A 33 22.36 -2.57 -9.36
N VAL A 34 22.63 -1.44 -10.03
CA VAL A 34 22.89 -1.39 -11.48
C VAL A 34 24.06 -2.29 -11.86
N ALA A 35 25.19 -2.20 -11.13
CA ALA A 35 26.36 -3.03 -11.41
C ALA A 35 26.06 -4.52 -11.23
N LEU A 36 25.38 -4.91 -10.15
CA LEU A 36 24.98 -6.30 -9.89
C LEU A 36 24.07 -6.84 -11.00
N PHE A 37 23.06 -6.08 -11.42
CA PHE A 37 22.13 -6.51 -12.46
C PHE A 37 22.81 -6.61 -13.83
N ARG A 38 23.70 -5.69 -14.17
CA ARG A 38 24.49 -5.76 -15.40
C ARG A 38 25.40 -6.98 -15.40
N ASP A 39 26.19 -7.15 -14.34
CA ASP A 39 27.27 -8.13 -14.31
C ASP A 39 26.76 -9.57 -14.09
N LEU A 40 25.70 -9.75 -13.30
CA LEU A 40 25.15 -11.08 -12.97
C LEU A 40 23.94 -11.47 -13.82
N MET A 41 23.11 -10.51 -14.22
CA MET A 41 21.85 -10.78 -14.92
C MET A 41 21.84 -10.30 -16.36
N GLN A 42 22.89 -9.61 -16.82
CA GLN A 42 22.97 -9.01 -18.16
C GLN A 42 21.78 -8.08 -18.44
N ARG A 43 21.36 -7.32 -17.42
CA ARG A 43 20.23 -6.40 -17.48
C ARG A 43 20.66 -4.98 -17.15
N GLU A 44 20.22 -4.05 -17.99
CA GLU A 44 20.34 -2.63 -17.73
C GLU A 44 19.13 -2.17 -16.91
N LEU A 45 19.38 -1.37 -15.87
CA LEU A 45 18.36 -0.76 -15.05
C LEU A 45 18.35 0.75 -15.27
N ASN A 46 17.15 1.34 -15.28
CA ASN A 46 17.01 2.79 -15.36
C ASN A 46 17.06 3.39 -13.95
N VAL A 47 17.97 4.34 -13.77
CA VAL A 47 18.10 5.15 -12.57
C VAL A 47 17.83 6.63 -12.91
N PRO A 48 17.37 7.46 -11.94
CA PRO A 48 17.10 7.10 -10.56
C PRO A 48 15.88 6.20 -10.40
N PHE A 49 15.85 5.36 -9.37
CA PHE A 49 14.66 4.58 -9.07
C PHE A 49 13.50 5.50 -8.65
N PRO A 50 12.25 5.14 -8.97
CA PRO A 50 11.07 5.83 -8.45
C PRO A 50 11.14 5.97 -6.92
N ARG A 51 10.61 7.08 -6.41
CA ARG A 51 10.53 7.34 -4.97
C ARG A 51 9.08 7.60 -4.58
N LEU A 52 8.64 6.98 -3.49
CA LEU A 52 7.38 7.22 -2.83
C LEU A 52 7.66 7.66 -1.40
N THR A 53 6.85 8.57 -0.88
CA THR A 53 6.74 8.73 0.57
C THR A 53 5.98 7.52 1.15
N TYR A 54 6.21 7.22 2.42
CA TYR A 54 5.46 6.20 3.15
C TYR A 54 3.95 6.46 3.04
N ARG A 55 3.53 7.71 3.16
CA ARG A 55 2.13 8.11 2.99
C ARG A 55 1.61 7.72 1.61
N GLU A 56 2.32 8.05 0.53
CA GLU A 56 1.91 7.67 -0.82
C GLU A 56 1.88 6.15 -1.02
N ALA A 57 2.85 5.43 -0.45
CA ALA A 57 2.93 3.97 -0.52
C ALA A 57 1.71 3.32 0.18
N MET A 58 1.42 3.74 1.41
CA MET A 58 0.23 3.30 2.15
C MET A 58 -1.05 3.73 1.45
N ASP A 59 -1.12 4.96 0.95
CA ASP A 59 -2.35 5.49 0.37
C ASP A 59 -2.76 4.79 -0.91
N ARG A 60 -1.79 4.54 -1.79
CA ARG A 60 -1.99 3.96 -3.13
C ARG A 60 -1.86 2.45 -3.15
N TYR A 61 -1.11 1.85 -2.23
CA TYR A 61 -0.79 0.42 -2.26
C TYR A 61 -1.10 -0.31 -0.95
N GLY A 62 -1.49 0.38 0.12
CA GLY A 62 -1.79 -0.25 1.41
C GLY A 62 -0.61 -0.96 2.06
N THR A 63 0.62 -0.67 1.63
CA THR A 63 1.85 -1.24 2.17
C THR A 63 3.03 -0.32 1.88
N ASP A 64 3.99 -0.31 2.79
CA ASP A 64 5.30 0.31 2.70
C ASP A 64 6.30 -0.44 1.80
N ARG A 65 5.97 -1.66 1.37
CA ARG A 65 6.73 -2.43 0.36
C ARG A 65 5.88 -2.72 -0.87
N PRO A 66 5.52 -1.70 -1.66
CA PRO A 66 4.61 -1.89 -2.78
C PRO A 66 5.27 -2.65 -3.93
N ASP A 67 4.52 -3.61 -4.49
CA ASP A 67 4.79 -4.09 -5.84
C ASP A 67 4.15 -3.13 -6.85
N ILE A 68 5.01 -2.45 -7.61
CA ILE A 68 4.61 -1.43 -8.60
C ILE A 68 4.63 -1.95 -10.05
N ARG A 69 4.79 -3.26 -10.26
CA ARG A 69 4.79 -3.88 -11.60
C ARG A 69 3.43 -3.84 -12.29
N PHE A 70 2.37 -3.63 -11.53
CA PHE A 70 1.00 -3.65 -12.00
C PHE A 70 0.19 -2.53 -11.33
N GLY A 71 -0.98 -2.23 -11.88
CA GLY A 71 -1.88 -1.20 -11.35
C GLY A 71 -2.67 -1.67 -10.12
N LEU A 72 -3.99 -1.48 -10.16
CA LEU A 72 -4.91 -1.82 -9.05
C LEU A 72 -4.60 -1.03 -7.76
N GLU A 73 -4.26 0.24 -7.92
CA GLU A 73 -4.04 1.16 -6.81
C GLU A 73 -5.33 1.35 -6.00
N LEU A 74 -5.14 1.61 -4.70
CA LEU A 74 -6.20 1.92 -3.78
C LEU A 74 -6.70 3.34 -4.07
N VAL A 75 -8.02 3.51 -4.13
CA VAL A 75 -8.64 4.83 -4.28
C VAL A 75 -9.54 5.11 -3.09
N ASP A 76 -9.26 6.22 -2.42
CA ASP A 76 -10.08 6.74 -1.32
C ASP A 76 -11.40 7.33 -1.83
N ILE A 77 -12.49 6.84 -1.25
CA ILE A 77 -13.86 7.28 -1.51
C ILE A 77 -14.57 7.66 -0.21
N THR A 78 -13.85 7.89 0.88
CA THR A 78 -14.39 8.14 2.22
C THR A 78 -15.37 9.31 2.21
N ASP A 79 -15.11 10.34 1.42
CA ASP A 79 -15.99 11.48 1.14
C ASP A 79 -17.34 11.04 0.53
N ILE A 80 -17.28 10.23 -0.53
CA ILE A 80 -18.46 9.72 -1.24
C ILE A 80 -19.23 8.72 -0.35
N ALA A 81 -18.50 7.87 0.37
CA ALA A 81 -19.00 6.86 1.26
C ALA A 81 -19.80 7.46 2.43
N ALA A 82 -19.32 8.57 3.00
CA ALA A 82 -20.00 9.32 4.05
C ALA A 82 -21.37 9.86 3.59
N ALA A 83 -21.48 10.24 2.32
CA ALA A 83 -22.72 10.74 1.72
C ALA A 83 -23.67 9.63 1.21
N SER A 84 -23.25 8.36 1.24
CA SER A 84 -24.02 7.23 0.69
C SER A 84 -25.08 6.69 1.65
N ASP A 85 -26.03 5.90 1.14
CA ASP A 85 -27.00 5.16 1.96
C ASP A 85 -26.52 3.76 2.36
N VAL A 86 -25.25 3.44 2.07
CA VAL A 86 -24.64 2.19 2.49
C VAL A 86 -24.28 2.30 3.96
N GLN A 87 -25.12 1.73 4.82
CA GLN A 87 -24.97 1.83 6.28
C GLN A 87 -23.59 1.39 6.79
N VAL A 88 -23.02 0.31 6.25
CA VAL A 88 -21.68 -0.16 6.65
C VAL A 88 -20.57 0.84 6.32
N PHE A 89 -20.72 1.59 5.23
CA PHE A 89 -19.76 2.63 4.85
C PHE A 89 -19.85 3.82 5.79
N ARG A 90 -21.06 4.37 6.00
CA ARG A 90 -21.27 5.49 6.93
C ARG A 90 -20.77 5.15 8.34
N GLN A 91 -21.09 3.96 8.85
CA GLN A 91 -20.65 3.53 10.18
C GLN A 91 -19.14 3.41 10.32
N ALA A 92 -18.42 3.04 9.25
CA ALA A 92 -16.95 3.02 9.28
C ALA A 92 -16.40 4.45 9.41
N VAL A 93 -16.92 5.38 8.61
CA VAL A 93 -16.52 6.80 8.63
C VAL A 93 -16.86 7.46 9.98
N GLU A 94 -18.06 7.23 10.52
CA GLU A 94 -18.49 7.75 11.82
C GLU A 94 -17.61 7.27 12.99
N ARG A 95 -16.95 6.11 12.84
CA ARG A 95 -16.01 5.56 13.81
C ARG A 95 -14.56 6.01 13.58
N GLY A 96 -14.35 7.01 12.73
CA GLY A 96 -13.01 7.49 12.37
C GLY A 96 -12.22 6.56 11.46
N GLY A 97 -12.88 5.57 10.85
CA GLY A 97 -12.28 4.73 9.81
C GLY A 97 -12.33 5.38 8.43
N MET A 98 -12.03 4.59 7.41
CA MET A 98 -12.02 5.02 6.02
C MET A 98 -12.67 3.98 5.10
N VAL A 99 -12.99 4.42 3.88
CA VAL A 99 -13.48 3.53 2.82
C VAL A 99 -12.61 3.71 1.59
N LYS A 100 -11.85 2.65 1.25
CA LYS A 100 -11.05 2.61 0.03
C LYS A 100 -11.54 1.50 -0.90
N THR A 101 -11.14 1.64 -2.16
CA THR A 101 -11.52 0.72 -3.22
C THR A 101 -10.32 0.23 -4.00
N VAL A 102 -10.48 -0.93 -4.65
CA VAL A 102 -9.60 -1.38 -5.73
C VAL A 102 -10.48 -1.68 -6.93
N CYS A 103 -10.21 -1.02 -8.06
CA CYS A 103 -10.88 -1.31 -9.33
C CYS A 103 -10.05 -2.32 -10.12
N LEU A 104 -10.68 -3.42 -10.53
CA LEU A 104 -10.10 -4.41 -11.43
C LEU A 104 -10.74 -4.25 -12.82
N PRO A 105 -9.96 -3.75 -13.80
CA PRO A 105 -10.41 -3.66 -15.18
C PRO A 105 -10.80 -5.01 -15.75
N GLU A 106 -11.89 -5.05 -16.53
CA GLU A 106 -12.44 -6.29 -17.13
C GLU A 106 -12.75 -7.42 -16.11
N GLY A 107 -12.82 -7.09 -14.82
CA GLY A 107 -12.99 -8.05 -13.74
C GLY A 107 -14.42 -8.57 -13.56
N ALA A 108 -15.42 -8.04 -14.30
CA ALA A 108 -16.79 -8.55 -14.28
C ALA A 108 -16.88 -10.04 -14.69
N ARG A 109 -15.82 -10.58 -15.33
CA ARG A 109 -15.64 -12.00 -15.66
C ARG A 109 -15.52 -12.94 -14.45
N LEU A 110 -15.15 -12.42 -13.28
CA LEU A 110 -15.01 -13.23 -12.06
C LEU A 110 -16.34 -13.92 -11.71
N SER A 111 -16.31 -15.22 -11.46
CA SER A 111 -17.51 -15.97 -11.09
C SER A 111 -17.99 -15.59 -9.69
N ARG A 112 -19.22 -15.97 -9.33
CA ARG A 112 -19.71 -15.74 -7.96
C ARG A 112 -18.82 -16.43 -6.91
N LYS A 113 -18.35 -17.63 -7.23
CA LYS A 113 -17.43 -18.39 -6.38
C LYS A 113 -16.12 -17.64 -6.16
N ASP A 114 -15.52 -17.06 -7.21
CA ASP A 114 -14.30 -16.26 -7.08
C ASP A 114 -14.51 -15.08 -6.13
N LEU A 115 -15.66 -14.41 -6.21
CA LEU A 115 -15.98 -13.28 -5.33
C LEU A 115 -16.16 -13.73 -3.87
N ASP A 116 -16.85 -14.84 -3.64
CA ASP A 116 -17.02 -15.38 -2.29
C ASP A 116 -15.66 -15.79 -1.71
N ASP A 117 -14.76 -16.39 -2.50
CA ASP A 117 -13.39 -16.75 -2.10
C ASP A 117 -12.54 -15.50 -1.76
N LEU A 118 -12.71 -14.39 -2.50
CA LEU A 118 -12.03 -13.12 -2.21
C LEU A 118 -12.62 -12.43 -0.96
N VAL A 119 -13.90 -12.61 -0.67
CA VAL A 119 -14.52 -12.12 0.59
C VAL A 119 -13.97 -12.90 1.78
N GLU A 120 -13.82 -14.23 1.68
CA GLU A 120 -13.17 -15.01 2.75
C GLU A 120 -11.70 -14.64 2.93
N PHE A 121 -10.99 -14.33 1.85
CA PHE A 121 -9.62 -13.82 1.92
C PHE A 121 -9.51 -12.52 2.71
N ALA A 122 -10.42 -11.57 2.48
CA ALA A 122 -10.42 -10.30 3.19
C ALA A 122 -10.53 -10.49 4.72
N LYS A 123 -11.28 -11.50 5.17
CA LYS A 123 -11.44 -11.80 6.60
C LYS A 123 -10.15 -12.25 7.29
N ILE A 124 -9.20 -12.84 6.55
CA ILE A 124 -7.88 -13.24 7.08
C ILE A 124 -7.13 -12.01 7.62
N PHE A 125 -7.35 -10.84 7.01
CA PHE A 125 -6.73 -9.57 7.41
C PHE A 125 -7.63 -8.73 8.33
N GLY A 126 -8.64 -9.35 8.94
CA GLY A 126 -9.49 -8.73 9.96
C GLY A 126 -10.72 -7.98 9.43
N ALA A 127 -10.95 -7.96 8.11
CA ALA A 127 -12.18 -7.35 7.57
C ALA A 127 -13.42 -8.11 8.06
N LYS A 128 -14.45 -7.37 8.48
CA LYS A 128 -15.77 -7.96 8.79
C LYS A 128 -16.54 -8.37 7.52
N GLY A 129 -16.13 -7.83 6.38
CA GLY A 129 -16.67 -8.15 5.06
C GLY A 129 -16.00 -7.28 4.00
N MET A 130 -16.26 -7.61 2.74
CA MET A 130 -15.83 -6.85 1.58
C MET A 130 -17.02 -6.74 0.63
N ALA A 131 -17.34 -5.51 0.22
CA ALA A 131 -18.37 -5.29 -0.79
C ALA A 131 -17.72 -5.26 -2.17
N TRP A 132 -18.50 -5.56 -3.21
CA TRP A 132 -18.05 -5.48 -4.59
C TRP A 132 -19.18 -5.02 -5.50
N VAL A 133 -18.85 -4.41 -6.62
CA VAL A 133 -19.81 -4.02 -7.65
C VAL A 133 -19.25 -4.36 -9.02
N LYS A 134 -20.02 -5.10 -9.83
CA LYS A 134 -19.74 -5.30 -11.25
C LYS A 134 -20.43 -4.23 -12.09
N ILE A 135 -19.70 -3.71 -13.07
CA ILE A 135 -20.19 -2.72 -14.02
C ILE A 135 -20.55 -3.44 -15.31
N ASN A 136 -21.83 -3.76 -15.49
CA ASN A 136 -22.32 -4.43 -16.69
C ASN A 136 -22.95 -3.42 -17.66
N PRO A 137 -23.17 -3.78 -18.94
CA PRO A 137 -23.83 -2.90 -19.90
C PRO A 137 -25.26 -2.49 -19.49
N ASP A 138 -25.94 -3.33 -18.73
CA ASP A 138 -27.29 -3.13 -18.20
C ASP A 138 -27.33 -2.45 -16.82
N GLY A 139 -26.16 -2.16 -16.24
CA GLY A 139 -26.02 -1.39 -15.00
C GLY A 139 -25.14 -2.06 -13.94
N TRP A 140 -25.27 -1.57 -12.71
CA TRP A 140 -24.45 -2.00 -11.57
C TRP A 140 -25.04 -3.25 -10.91
N GLN A 141 -24.29 -4.35 -10.92
CA GLN A 141 -24.68 -5.60 -10.28
C GLN A 141 -23.93 -5.77 -8.94
N SER A 142 -24.66 -5.69 -7.82
CA SER A 142 -24.09 -5.85 -6.48
C SER A 142 -25.17 -6.02 -5.40
N PRO A 143 -24.88 -6.71 -4.28
CA PRO A 143 -25.70 -6.64 -3.07
C PRO A 143 -25.90 -5.20 -2.54
N ILE A 144 -24.93 -4.31 -2.77
CA ILE A 144 -24.98 -2.91 -2.29
C ILE A 144 -25.53 -1.92 -3.33
N ALA A 145 -25.75 -2.35 -4.58
CA ALA A 145 -26.13 -1.44 -5.68
C ALA A 145 -27.38 -0.62 -5.37
N LYS A 146 -28.39 -1.22 -4.73
CA LYS A 146 -29.65 -0.54 -4.37
C LYS A 146 -29.49 0.59 -3.34
N PHE A 147 -28.38 0.62 -2.61
CA PHE A 147 -28.05 1.64 -1.61
C PHE A 147 -27.09 2.70 -2.15
N LEU A 148 -26.66 2.56 -3.41
CA LEU A 148 -25.87 3.55 -4.12
C LEU A 148 -26.84 4.35 -5.00
N SER A 149 -27.15 5.58 -4.58
CA SER A 149 -27.96 6.51 -5.35
C SER A 149 -27.28 6.87 -6.68
N GLU A 150 -28.05 7.41 -7.62
CA GLU A 150 -27.53 7.80 -8.94
C GLU A 150 -26.35 8.78 -8.83
N GLY A 151 -26.47 9.83 -8.01
CA GLY A 151 -25.38 10.78 -7.79
C GLY A 151 -24.13 10.15 -7.15
N VAL A 152 -24.29 9.17 -6.25
CA VAL A 152 -23.14 8.43 -5.69
C VAL A 152 -22.47 7.59 -6.77
N ARG A 153 -23.25 6.93 -7.65
CA ARG A 153 -22.71 6.14 -8.76
C ARG A 153 -21.95 7.02 -9.74
N GLU A 154 -22.46 8.20 -10.07
CA GLU A 154 -21.77 9.16 -10.95
C GLU A 154 -20.43 9.62 -10.35
N GLN A 155 -20.40 9.95 -9.05
CA GLN A 155 -19.18 10.34 -8.35
C GLN A 155 -18.15 9.19 -8.32
N LEU A 156 -18.59 7.96 -8.03
CA LEU A 156 -17.73 6.78 -8.07
C LEU A 156 -17.21 6.51 -9.49
N SER A 157 -18.07 6.55 -10.50
CA SER A 157 -17.68 6.37 -11.90
C SER A 157 -16.64 7.40 -12.33
N ALA A 158 -16.79 8.66 -11.95
CA ALA A 158 -15.83 9.71 -12.26
C ALA A 158 -14.50 9.53 -11.50
N ARG A 159 -14.55 9.26 -10.20
CA ARG A 159 -13.35 9.12 -9.34
C ARG A 159 -12.52 7.90 -9.71
N LEU A 160 -13.19 6.78 -10.02
CA LEU A 160 -12.56 5.50 -10.33
C LEU A 160 -12.36 5.27 -11.84
N GLN A 161 -12.82 6.21 -12.67
CA GLN A 161 -12.79 6.13 -14.14
C GLN A 161 -13.37 4.80 -14.67
N LEU A 162 -14.51 4.40 -14.11
CA LEU A 162 -15.09 3.07 -14.34
C LEU A 162 -15.52 2.88 -15.80
N GLN A 163 -15.23 1.69 -16.31
CA GLN A 163 -15.67 1.24 -17.62
C GLN A 163 -16.60 0.03 -17.50
N THR A 164 -17.43 -0.16 -18.52
CA THR A 164 -18.24 -1.38 -18.63
C THR A 164 -17.31 -2.60 -18.74
N GLY A 165 -17.54 -3.59 -17.90
CA GLY A 165 -16.69 -4.78 -17.75
C GLY A 165 -15.87 -4.79 -16.47
N ASP A 166 -15.78 -3.66 -15.76
CA ASP A 166 -14.98 -3.56 -14.54
C ASP A 166 -15.68 -4.19 -13.33
N ILE A 167 -14.88 -4.48 -12.29
CA ILE A 167 -15.38 -4.76 -10.95
C ILE A 167 -14.64 -3.91 -9.93
N VAL A 168 -15.37 -3.34 -8.98
CA VAL A 168 -14.81 -2.55 -7.89
C VAL A 168 -15.00 -3.29 -6.59
N PHE A 169 -13.92 -3.44 -5.81
CA PHE A 169 -13.95 -3.97 -4.45
C PHE A 169 -13.88 -2.82 -3.45
N PHE A 170 -14.60 -2.94 -2.34
CA PHE A 170 -14.73 -1.91 -1.31
C PHE A 170 -14.46 -2.52 0.07
N VAL A 171 -13.61 -1.84 0.86
CA VAL A 171 -13.39 -2.16 2.27
C VAL A 171 -13.62 -0.91 3.08
N ALA A 172 -14.42 -1.04 4.13
CA ALA A 172 -14.83 0.04 5.03
C ALA A 172 -14.54 -0.38 6.47
N ASP A 173 -13.42 0.08 7.01
CA ASP A 173 -12.96 -0.27 8.37
C ASP A 173 -11.92 0.76 8.86
N GLN A 174 -11.23 0.45 9.96
CA GLN A 174 -10.07 1.21 10.42
C GLN A 174 -8.94 1.20 9.37
N GLU A 175 -8.16 2.28 9.30
CA GLU A 175 -7.12 2.50 8.29
C GLU A 175 -6.21 1.29 8.09
N LYS A 176 -5.68 0.73 9.20
CA LYS A 176 -4.82 -0.45 9.15
C LYS A 176 -5.47 -1.64 8.45
N ILE A 177 -6.73 -1.96 8.79
CA ILE A 177 -7.46 -3.09 8.20
C ILE A 177 -7.73 -2.83 6.71
N VAL A 178 -8.12 -1.60 6.35
CA VAL A 178 -8.38 -1.22 4.95
C VAL A 178 -7.13 -1.40 4.10
N HIS A 179 -5.98 -0.87 4.56
CA HIS A 179 -4.70 -1.01 3.88
C HIS A 179 -4.24 -2.47 3.82
N ASP A 180 -4.29 -3.23 4.92
CA ASP A 180 -3.90 -4.64 4.95
C ASP A 180 -4.73 -5.47 3.96
N VAL A 181 -6.06 -5.30 3.96
CA VAL A 181 -6.96 -6.09 3.12
C VAL A 181 -6.76 -5.75 1.64
N LEU A 182 -6.85 -4.48 1.27
CA LEU A 182 -6.78 -4.07 -0.13
C LEU A 182 -5.36 -4.20 -0.70
N GLY A 183 -4.35 -3.98 0.13
CA GLY A 183 -2.95 -4.18 -0.21
C GLY A 183 -2.66 -5.62 -0.62
N ASN A 184 -3.13 -6.58 0.19
CA ASN A 184 -2.97 -8.01 -0.11
C ASN A 184 -3.93 -8.48 -1.22
N LEU A 185 -5.15 -7.92 -1.32
CA LEU A 185 -6.10 -8.24 -2.37
C LEU A 185 -5.54 -7.91 -3.75
N ARG A 186 -4.95 -6.72 -3.89
CA ARG A 186 -4.25 -6.28 -5.10
C ARG A 186 -3.26 -7.34 -5.59
N VAL A 187 -2.37 -7.79 -4.71
CA VAL A 187 -1.33 -8.79 -5.02
C VAL A 187 -1.93 -10.13 -5.39
N ARG A 188 -2.95 -10.58 -4.65
CA ARG A 188 -3.66 -11.83 -4.96
C ARG A 188 -4.32 -11.79 -6.34
N LEU A 189 -5.00 -10.70 -6.68
CA LEU A 189 -5.62 -10.52 -7.99
C LEU A 189 -4.58 -10.53 -9.10
N ALA A 190 -3.44 -9.87 -8.91
CA ALA A 190 -2.37 -9.85 -9.87
C ALA A 190 -1.77 -11.23 -10.13
N GLN A 191 -1.61 -12.05 -9.08
CA GLN A 191 -1.17 -13.44 -9.21
C GLN A 191 -2.22 -14.30 -9.93
N GLN A 192 -3.48 -14.23 -9.50
CA GLN A 192 -4.58 -15.01 -10.09
C GLN A 192 -4.78 -14.71 -11.58
N LEU A 193 -4.57 -13.45 -11.99
CA LEU A 193 -4.78 -12.98 -13.35
C LEU A 193 -3.48 -12.87 -14.15
N SER A 194 -2.34 -13.29 -13.59
CA SER A 194 -1.02 -13.23 -14.23
C SER A 194 -0.69 -11.82 -14.76
N LEU A 195 -0.98 -10.77 -13.97
CA LEU A 195 -0.72 -9.37 -14.33
C LEU A 195 0.75 -8.97 -14.21
N VAL A 196 1.60 -9.90 -13.78
CA VAL A 196 2.99 -9.67 -13.46
C VAL A 196 3.85 -10.60 -14.30
N ASP A 197 4.80 -10.03 -15.04
CA ASP A 197 5.86 -10.81 -15.65
C ASP A 197 6.91 -11.16 -14.57
N GLY A 198 7.17 -12.46 -14.40
CA GLY A 198 8.19 -12.96 -13.47
C GLY A 198 9.61 -12.49 -13.81
N ASN A 199 9.82 -12.01 -15.03
CA ASN A 199 11.06 -11.42 -15.48
C ASN A 199 11.10 -9.89 -15.36
N ASP A 200 10.07 -9.20 -14.85
CA ASP A 200 10.12 -7.75 -14.62
C ASP A 200 10.67 -7.44 -13.21
N PHE A 201 11.56 -6.45 -13.15
CA PHE A 201 12.18 -5.95 -11.91
C PHE A 201 11.89 -4.47 -11.76
N ARG A 202 11.11 -4.14 -10.73
CA ARG A 202 10.76 -2.76 -10.40
C ARG A 202 11.24 -2.43 -9.00
N PHE A 203 12.15 -1.48 -8.96
CA PHE A 203 12.66 -0.90 -7.75
C PHE A 203 11.85 0.35 -7.39
N VAL A 204 11.68 0.59 -6.11
CA VAL A 204 11.12 1.83 -5.58
C VAL A 204 11.73 2.12 -4.22
N TRP A 205 12.12 3.36 -4.00
CA TRP A 205 12.44 3.84 -2.65
C TRP A 205 11.17 4.25 -1.95
N VAL A 206 10.98 3.80 -0.72
CA VAL A 206 9.99 4.35 0.21
C VAL A 206 10.73 5.21 1.22
N THR A 207 10.24 6.42 1.47
CA THR A 207 10.94 7.44 2.28
C THR A 207 9.95 8.13 3.22
N HIS A 208 10.43 8.99 4.12
CA HIS A 208 9.56 9.79 5.00
C HIS A 208 8.62 8.93 5.84
N PHE A 209 9.13 7.80 6.34
CA PHE A 209 8.41 6.96 7.29
C PHE A 209 8.07 7.75 8.56
N PRO A 210 6.95 7.46 9.24
CA PRO A 210 6.74 7.91 10.61
C PRO A 210 7.97 7.61 11.47
N LEU A 211 8.40 8.57 12.28
CA LEU A 211 9.47 8.34 13.25
C LEU A 211 8.99 7.37 14.35
N LEU A 212 7.74 7.54 14.75
CA LEU A 212 7.11 6.84 15.85
C LEU A 212 5.79 6.22 15.42
N GLU A 213 5.48 5.06 15.96
CA GLU A 213 4.17 4.42 15.87
C GLU A 213 3.57 4.26 17.28
N TRP A 214 2.25 4.39 17.38
CA TRP A 214 1.55 4.16 18.64
C TRP A 214 1.39 2.66 18.89
N ASP A 215 1.95 2.17 19.99
CA ASP A 215 1.74 0.81 20.47
C ASP A 215 0.49 0.77 21.37
N PRO A 216 -0.61 0.13 20.93
CA PRO A 216 -1.84 0.05 21.73
C PRO A 216 -1.72 -0.89 22.93
N GLU A 217 -0.81 -1.86 22.91
CA GLU A 217 -0.58 -2.81 24.02
C GLU A 217 0.20 -2.13 25.14
N GLU A 218 1.31 -1.51 24.79
CA GLU A 218 2.21 -0.80 25.71
C GLU A 218 1.73 0.63 26.03
N LYS A 219 0.73 1.14 25.30
CA LYS A 219 0.17 2.50 25.42
C LYS A 219 1.23 3.59 25.39
N ARG A 220 2.17 3.47 24.46
CA ARG A 220 3.26 4.42 24.26
C ARG A 220 3.68 4.46 22.80
N TYR A 221 4.42 5.50 22.44
CA TYR A 221 5.10 5.53 21.15
C TYR A 221 6.31 4.59 21.15
N ALA A 222 6.45 3.84 20.06
CA ALA A 222 7.60 3.00 19.74
C ALA A 222 8.27 3.53 18.46
N ALA A 223 9.57 3.28 18.32
CA ALA A 223 10.28 3.64 17.09
C ALA A 223 9.85 2.72 15.95
N MET A 224 9.49 3.29 14.80
CA MET A 224 9.06 2.50 13.65
C MET A 224 10.22 1.70 13.02
N HIS A 225 11.43 2.27 13.05
CA HIS A 225 12.64 1.63 12.52
C HIS A 225 13.64 1.38 13.65
N HIS A 226 14.60 2.30 13.82
CA HIS A 226 15.61 2.23 14.85
C HIS A 226 15.50 3.44 15.80
N PRO A 227 15.72 3.30 17.11
CA PRO A 227 15.70 4.43 18.06
C PRO A 227 16.68 5.58 17.80
N PHE A 228 17.61 5.43 16.84
CA PHE A 228 18.64 6.42 16.52
C PHE A 228 18.43 7.06 15.14
N THR A 229 17.27 6.82 14.53
CA THR A 229 16.88 7.45 13.28
C THR A 229 16.59 8.93 13.50
N ALA A 230 17.19 9.79 12.68
CA ALA A 230 16.96 11.22 12.73
C ALA A 230 15.56 11.58 12.21
N PRO A 231 14.88 12.58 12.83
CA PRO A 231 13.69 13.18 12.26
C PRO A 231 14.03 14.00 11.02
N VAL A 232 13.04 14.23 10.16
CA VAL A 232 13.14 15.30 9.14
C VAL A 232 13.24 16.63 9.88
N GLU A 233 14.17 17.49 9.45
CA GLU A 233 14.52 18.72 10.17
C GLU A 233 13.32 19.66 10.37
N GLU A 234 12.42 19.75 9.37
CA GLU A 234 11.21 20.57 9.45
C GLU A 234 10.19 20.08 10.50
N ASP A 235 10.23 18.80 10.86
CA ASP A 235 9.30 18.18 11.80
C ASP A 235 9.82 18.17 13.25
N VAL A 236 11.07 18.61 13.50
CA VAL A 236 11.69 18.57 14.85
C VAL A 236 10.85 19.30 15.89
N SER A 237 10.20 20.40 15.49
CA SER A 237 9.32 21.18 16.38
C SER A 237 8.06 20.43 16.83
N LEU A 238 7.66 19.38 16.09
CA LEU A 238 6.47 18.56 16.38
C LEU A 238 6.74 17.49 17.44
N LEU A 239 8.01 17.11 17.69
CA LEU A 239 8.37 16.04 18.64
C LEU A 239 7.74 16.20 20.04
N ALA A 240 7.61 17.43 20.52
CA ALA A 240 7.09 17.72 21.86
C ALA A 240 5.55 17.67 21.94
N ASN A 241 4.84 17.93 20.84
CA ASN A 241 3.39 18.21 20.86
C ASN A 241 2.56 17.27 19.98
N ALA A 242 3.14 16.75 18.90
CA ALA A 242 2.50 15.90 17.91
C ALA A 242 3.51 14.86 17.35
N PRO A 243 4.08 14.01 18.22
CA PRO A 243 5.12 13.03 17.83
C PRO A 243 4.67 12.05 16.73
N GLU A 244 3.36 11.79 16.62
CA GLU A 244 2.76 10.94 15.57
C GLU A 244 2.84 11.54 14.16
N GLN A 245 3.10 12.85 14.06
CA GLN A 245 3.21 13.55 12.78
C GLN A 245 4.66 13.70 12.31
N VAL A 246 5.62 13.32 13.14
CA VAL A 246 7.05 13.47 12.83
C VAL A 246 7.47 12.42 11.83
N ARG A 247 7.98 12.85 10.67
CA ARG A 247 8.61 11.98 9.70
C ARG A 247 10.08 11.75 10.08
N SER A 248 10.56 10.59 9.68
CA SER A 248 11.95 10.17 9.82
C SER A 248 12.72 10.30 8.52
N ARG A 249 14.03 10.41 8.66
CA ARG A 249 15.02 10.33 7.58
C ARG A 249 15.40 8.87 7.29
N ALA A 250 14.42 7.97 7.40
CA ALA A 250 14.53 6.57 7.02
C ALA A 250 14.08 6.36 5.57
N TYR A 251 14.64 5.31 4.97
CA TYR A 251 14.36 4.93 3.60
C TYR A 251 14.53 3.42 3.42
N ASP A 252 13.65 2.83 2.62
CA ASP A 252 13.68 1.43 2.25
C ASP A 252 13.75 1.29 0.73
N LEU A 253 14.57 0.36 0.26
CA LEU A 253 14.59 -0.08 -1.12
C LEU A 253 13.73 -1.32 -1.26
N VAL A 254 12.70 -1.20 -2.08
CA VAL A 254 11.75 -2.28 -2.34
C VAL A 254 11.94 -2.76 -3.77
N LEU A 255 12.01 -4.08 -3.94
CA LEU A 255 12.02 -4.76 -5.23
C LEU A 255 10.81 -5.67 -5.32
N ASN A 256 9.92 -5.41 -6.28
CA ASN A 256 8.82 -6.32 -6.60
C ASN A 256 7.93 -6.70 -5.39
N GLY A 257 7.71 -5.74 -4.48
CA GLY A 257 6.91 -5.94 -3.26
C GLY A 257 7.67 -6.57 -2.09
N ILE A 258 8.99 -6.71 -2.19
CA ILE A 258 9.86 -7.21 -1.11
C ILE A 258 10.84 -6.11 -0.73
N GLU A 259 10.95 -5.82 0.55
CA GLU A 259 12.00 -4.96 1.10
C GLU A 259 13.34 -5.69 0.98
N ILE A 260 14.29 -5.12 0.23
CA ILE A 260 15.61 -5.73 -0.01
C ILE A 260 16.75 -4.99 0.71
N GLY A 261 16.45 -3.84 1.30
CA GLY A 261 17.38 -3.06 2.08
C GLY A 261 16.68 -1.85 2.68
N GLY A 262 17.21 -1.35 3.78
CA GLY A 262 16.67 -0.22 4.50
C GLY A 262 17.77 0.49 5.27
N GLY A 263 17.54 1.75 5.61
CA GLY A 263 18.51 2.57 6.31
C GLY A 263 17.90 3.86 6.83
N SER A 264 18.70 4.62 7.57
CA SER A 264 18.30 5.95 8.00
C SER A 264 19.50 6.83 8.28
N ILE A 265 19.32 8.14 8.14
CA ILE A 265 20.28 9.09 8.71
C ILE A 265 20.21 9.01 10.22
N ARG A 266 21.36 8.90 10.86
CA ARG A 266 21.48 8.85 12.32
C ARG A 266 21.48 10.25 12.93
N ILE A 267 21.02 10.36 14.18
CA ILE A 267 21.04 11.59 15.00
C ILE A 267 22.48 12.01 15.31
#